data_AF-B2J2N9-F1
#
_entry.id   AF-B2J2N9-F1
#
_cell.length_a   1.000
_cell.length_b   1.000
_cell.length_c   1.000
_cell.angle_alpha   90.00
_cell.angle_beta   90.00
_cell.angle_gamma   90.00
#
_symmetry.space_group_name_H-M   'P 1'
#
loop_
_entity.id
_entity.type
_entity.pdbx_description
1 polymer ?
#
loop_
_entity_poly.entity_id
_entity_poly.type
_entity_poly.pdbx_seq_one_letter_code
_entity_poly.pdbx_strand_id
1 'polypeptide(L)' 'MENVQPNEMLELSNQELDYIAGGATSDVLGTNANAEDFQFGFVEIPKEGGIKSVTFQVSVFSEQDLREFKEAGISSPEA' A
#
# COMPACT_ATOMS: atom_id res chain seq x y z
N MET A 1 58.45 5.60 23.95
CA MET A 1 57.63 6.44 23.06
C MET A 1 56.88 5.48 22.17
N GLU A 2 55.59 5.34 22.44
CA GLU A 2 54.67 4.46 21.72
C GLU A 2 54.23 5.19 20.45
N ASN A 3 54.43 4.56 19.30
CA ASN A 3 54.10 5.15 18.01
C ASN A 3 52.58 5.05 17.80
N VAL A 4 51.84 5.99 18.39
CA VAL A 4 50.41 6.11 18.15
C VAL A 4 50.25 6.77 16.79
N GLN A 5 50.08 5.96 15.74
CA GLN A 5 49.65 6.49 14.46
C GLN A 5 48.24 7.08 14.64
N PRO A 6 47.98 8.30 14.14
CA PRO A 6 46.69 8.94 14.31
C PRO A 6 45.65 8.10 13.59
N ASN A 7 44.53 7.83 14.27
CA ASN A 7 43.31 7.39 13.61
C ASN A 7 42.93 8.47 12.61
N GLU A 8 43.36 8.33 11.36
CA GLU A 8 42.77 9.06 10.25
C GLU A 8 41.30 8.67 10.28
N MET A 9 40.46 9.63 10.68
CA MET A 9 39.02 9.48 10.59
C MET A 9 38.73 9.35 9.11
N LEU A 10 38.58 8.11 8.65
CA LEU A 10 38.24 7.79 7.27
C LEU A 10 36.95 8.53 6.93
N GLU A 11 37.06 9.63 6.18
CA GLU A 11 35.92 10.32 5.63
C GLU A 11 35.37 9.46 4.49
N LEU A 12 34.40 8.64 4.85
CA LEU A 12 33.66 7.82 3.89
C LEU A 12 32.80 8.73 3.04
N SER A 13 32.84 8.53 1.72
CA SER A 13 31.89 9.19 0.83
C SER A 13 30.47 8.74 1.14
N ASN A 14 29.46 9.55 0.78
CA ASN A 14 28.05 9.18 0.97
C ASN A 14 27.69 7.84 0.31
N GLN A 15 28.39 7.48 -0.77
CA GLN A 15 28.19 6.21 -1.48
C GLN A 15 28.80 5.02 -0.71
N GLU A 16 29.91 5.21 -0.01
CA GLU A 16 30.51 4.19 0.86
C GLU A 16 29.71 4.00 2.15
N LEU A 17 29.13 5.07 2.69
CA LEU A 17 28.19 4.99 3.81
C LEU A 17 26.92 4.22 3.44
N ASP A 18 26.38 4.42 2.23
CA ASP A 18 25.20 3.69 1.73
C ASP A 18 25.50 2.18 1.54
N TYR A 19 26.72 1.86 1.09
CA TYR A 19 27.18 0.47 0.94
C TYR A 19 27.39 -0.24 2.29
N ILE A 20 27.90 0.46 3.31
CA ILE A 20 28.08 -0.08 4.67
C ILE A 20 26.75 -0.19 5.42
N ALA A 21 25.83 0.76 5.22
CA ALA A 21 24.48 0.73 5.78
C ALA A 21 23.54 -0.21 5.01
N GLY A 22 24.05 -1.03 4.07
CA GLY A 22 23.27 -2.07 3.40
C GLY A 22 22.17 -1.59 2.46
N GLY A 23 22.14 -0.30 2.14
CA GLY A 23 21.11 0.34 1.32
C GLY A 23 19.72 0.33 1.99
N ALA A 24 18.94 1.37 1.75
CA ALA A 24 17.52 1.35 2.09
C ALA A 24 16.74 0.61 1.00
N THR A 25 16.01 -0.44 1.36
CA THR A 25 15.01 -1.07 0.48
C THR A 25 13.62 -0.61 0.86
N SER A 26 12.73 -0.51 -0.13
CA SER A 26 11.34 -0.13 0.07
C SER A 26 10.43 -1.00 -0.78
N ASP A 27 9.53 -1.72 -0.13
CA ASP A 27 8.47 -2.50 -0.78
C ASP A 27 7.14 -1.75 -0.68
N VAL A 28 6.40 -1.66 -1.79
CA VAL A 28 5.06 -1.08 -1.83
C VAL A 28 4.06 -2.18 -2.14
N LEU A 29 3.19 -2.48 -1.18
CA LEU A 29 2.03 -3.35 -1.35
C LEU A 29 0.80 -2.48 -1.58
N GLY A 30 -0.07 -2.91 -2.50
CA GLY A 30 -1.35 -2.27 -2.77
C GLY A 30 -2.45 -3.29 -2.86
N THR A 31 -3.64 -2.93 -2.39
CA THR A 31 -4.87 -3.71 -2.41
C THR A 31 -6.00 -2.79 -2.86
N ASN A 32 -7.04 -3.34 -3.48
CA ASN A 32 -8.20 -2.62 -4.03
C ASN A 32 -9.47 -3.47 -3.78
N ALA A 33 -10.59 -2.82 -3.52
CA ALA A 33 -11.97 -3.31 -3.60
C ALA A 33 -12.74 -2.27 -4.41
N ASN A 34 -13.94 -2.53 -5.02
CA ASN A 34 -14.78 -1.49 -5.70
C ASN A 34 -16.31 -1.45 -5.40
N ALA A 35 -16.92 -0.26 -5.12
CA ALA A 35 -18.22 0.08 -4.43
C ALA A 35 -19.24 0.85 -5.24
N GLU A 36 -20.39 0.27 -5.56
CA GLU A 36 -21.43 0.89 -6.39
C GLU A 36 -22.82 0.31 -6.10
N ASP A 37 -23.76 1.14 -5.69
CA ASP A 37 -25.15 0.72 -5.57
C ASP A 37 -25.93 1.03 -6.86
N PHE A 38 -26.55 0.03 -7.48
CA PHE A 38 -27.49 0.19 -8.58
C PHE A 38 -28.92 -0.07 -8.13
N GLN A 39 -29.83 0.83 -8.46
CA GLN A 39 -31.25 0.63 -8.28
C GLN A 39 -31.94 0.52 -9.63
N PHE A 40 -32.59 -0.61 -9.88
CA PHE A 40 -33.39 -0.85 -11.06
C PHE A 40 -34.86 -0.95 -10.67
N GLY A 41 -35.76 -0.53 -11.54
CA GLY A 41 -37.18 -0.73 -11.27
C GLY A 41 -38.00 -0.62 -12.54
N PHE A 42 -39.16 -1.24 -12.51
CA PHE A 42 -40.17 -1.04 -13.53
C PHE A 42 -41.54 -0.81 -12.89
N VAL A 43 -42.35 -0.04 -13.59
CA VAL A 43 -43.76 0.19 -13.29
C VAL A 43 -44.57 -0.40 -14.43
N GLU A 44 -45.52 -1.26 -14.09
CA GLU A 44 -46.49 -1.83 -15.01
C GLU A 44 -47.86 -1.23 -14.71
N ILE A 45 -48.52 -0.75 -15.75
CA ILE A 45 -49.91 -0.28 -15.72
C ILE A 45 -50.77 -1.31 -16.47
N PRO A 46 -51.33 -2.31 -15.78
CA PRO A 46 -52.11 -3.36 -16.42
C PRO A 46 -53.48 -2.84 -16.90
N LYS A 47 -54.02 -3.46 -17.96
CA LYS A 47 -55.31 -3.07 -18.54
C LYS A 47 -56.49 -3.26 -17.57
N GLU A 48 -56.36 -4.17 -16.60
CA GLU A 48 -57.39 -4.43 -15.60
C GLU A 48 -57.49 -3.32 -14.54
N GLY A 49 -56.57 -2.35 -14.57
CA GLY A 49 -56.48 -1.25 -13.60
C GLY A 49 -55.48 -1.52 -12.47
N GLY A 50 -55.08 -0.45 -11.78
CA GLY A 50 -54.07 -0.49 -10.72
C GLY A 50 -52.65 -0.18 -11.21
N ILE A 51 -51.69 -0.19 -10.28
CA ILE A 51 -50.26 0.04 -10.55
C ILE A 51 -49.49 -1.11 -9.90
N LYS A 52 -48.63 -1.77 -10.67
CA LYS A 52 -47.63 -2.71 -10.15
C LYS A 52 -46.26 -2.08 -10.30
N SER A 53 -45.43 -2.18 -9.26
CA SER A 53 -44.05 -1.72 -9.33
C SER A 53 -43.13 -2.74 -8.67
N VAL A 54 -41.98 -2.97 -9.29
CA VAL A 54 -40.92 -3.80 -8.71
C VAL A 54 -39.64 -2.95 -8.67
N THR A 55 -38.92 -3.03 -7.56
CA THR A 55 -37.63 -2.37 -7.38
C THR A 55 -36.59 -3.41 -6.99
N PHE A 56 -35.45 -3.34 -7.63
CA PHE A 56 -34.25 -4.13 -7.38
C PHE A 56 -33.16 -3.18 -6.91
N GLN A 57 -32.43 -3.58 -5.87
CA GLN A 57 -31.22 -2.91 -5.42
C GLN A 57 -30.06 -3.88 -5.58
N VAL A 58 -28.94 -3.38 -6.08
CA VAL A 58 -27.68 -4.09 -6.29
C VAL A 58 -26.62 -3.23 -5.61
N SER A 59 -25.70 -3.86 -4.90
CA SER A 59 -24.57 -3.19 -4.25
C SER A 59 -23.27 -3.83 -4.72
N VAL A 60 -22.26 -2.99 -4.93
CA VAL A 60 -20.87 -3.30 -5.28
C VAL A 60 -20.05 -2.65 -4.14
N PHE A 61 -18.85 -3.13 -3.72
CA PHE A 61 -18.04 -2.55 -2.56
C PHE A 61 -16.51 -2.21 -2.72
N SER A 62 -16.04 -0.94 -2.44
CA SER A 62 -14.72 -0.31 -2.79
C SER A 62 -13.75 0.00 -1.67
N GLU A 63 -12.49 -0.41 -1.83
CA GLU A 63 -11.45 -0.27 -0.80
C GLU A 63 -10.03 -0.43 -1.35
N GLN A 64 -9.31 0.66 -1.57
CA GLN A 64 -7.89 0.62 -1.89
C GLN A 64 -7.02 0.78 -0.64
N ASP A 65 -6.18 -0.21 -0.27
CA ASP A 65 -5.20 -0.13 0.82
C ASP A 65 -3.76 -0.29 0.29
N LEU A 66 -2.90 0.71 0.54
CA LEU A 66 -1.49 0.74 0.16
C LEU A 66 -0.62 0.71 1.41
N ARG A 67 0.35 -0.21 1.47
CA ARG A 67 1.31 -0.38 2.57
C ARG A 67 2.72 -0.31 2.04
N GLU A 68 3.52 0.58 2.61
CA GLU A 68 4.93 0.72 2.27
C GLU A 68 5.77 0.17 3.42
N PHE A 69 6.65 -0.79 3.12
CA PHE A 69 7.62 -1.34 4.05
C PHE A 69 8.99 -0.78 3.69
N LYS A 70 9.59 -0.05 4.63
CA LYS A 70 10.93 0.50 4.49
C LYS A 70 11.85 -0.23 5.44
N GLU A 71 12.88 -0.85 4.90
CA GLU A 71 13.96 -1.45 5.67
C GLU A 71 15.25 -0.70 5.35
N ALA A 72 15.93 -0.19 6.37
CA ALA A 72 17.30 0.29 6.24
C ALA A 72 18.20 -0.80 6.81
N GLY A 73 19.22 -1.23 6.05
CA GLY A 73 20.27 -2.08 6.61
C GLY A 73 20.93 -1.38 7.79
N ILE A 74 21.18 -2.04 8.92
CA ILE A 74 22.01 -3.24 9.09
C ILE A 74 21.15 -4.44 9.55
N SER A 75 21.07 -5.50 8.75
CA SER A 75 20.59 -6.80 9.24
C SER A 75 21.73 -7.46 10.02
N SER A 76 21.55 -7.64 11.33
CA SER A 76 22.48 -8.43 12.15
C SER A 76 22.35 -9.89 11.72
N PRO A 77 23.42 -10.57 11.26
CA PRO A 77 23.43 -12.02 11.35
C PRO A 77 23.57 -12.36 12.83
N GLU A 78 22.61 -13.11 13.35
CA GLU A 78 22.52 -13.67 14.70
C GLU A 78 21.64 -12.90 15.70
N ALA A 79 20.86 -13.73 16.41
CA ALA A 79 19.83 -13.47 17.40
C ALA A 79 20.39 -13.08 18.77
#